data_AF-A0A7S2TFQ7-F1
#
_entry.id   AF-A0A7S2TFQ7-F1
#
_cell.length_a   1.000
_cell.length_b   1.000
_cell.length_c   1.000
_cell.angle_alpha   90.00
_cell.angle_beta   90.00
_cell.angle_gamma   90.00
#
_symmetry.space_group_name_H-M   'P 1'
#
loop_
_entity.id
_entity.type
_entity.pdbx_description
1 polymer ?
#
loop_
_entity_poly.entity_id
_entity_poly.type
_entity_poly.pdbx_seq_one_letter_code
_entity_poly.pdbx_strand_id
1 'polypeptide(L)'
;GFKVVGVLPDEMGIGPAAAIPALLEDTKLAIGDIDIYEINEAFASQATYCVKKLGIPMSKVNPLGGAIALGHPLGMTGARQVATLLHELRRTKKKTGIVS
;
A
#
# COMPACT_ATOMS: atom_id res chain seq x y z
N GLY A 1 0.66 -10.98 -7.27
CA GLY A 1 1.93 -10.71 -7.96
C GLY A 1 2.88 -9.98 -7.02
N PHE A 2 4.06 -9.62 -7.50
CA PHE A 2 5.04 -8.82 -6.76
C PHE A 2 5.83 -7.97 -7.76
N LYS A 3 6.10 -6.71 -7.42
CA LYS A 3 6.85 -5.78 -8.27
C LYS A 3 7.76 -4.92 -7.42
N VAL A 4 8.97 -4.70 -7.93
CA VAL A 4 9.96 -3.77 -7.37
C VAL A 4 10.35 -2.81 -8.47
N VAL A 5 10.46 -1.53 -8.12
CA VAL A 5 10.88 -0.46 -9.03
C VAL A 5 11.88 0.45 -8.31
N GLY A 6 12.78 1.06 -9.08
CA GLY A 6 13.65 2.11 -8.59
C GLY A 6 13.01 3.49 -8.79
N VAL A 7 13.27 4.39 -7.86
CA VAL A 7 12.97 5.83 -7.97
C VAL A 7 14.23 6.62 -7.61
N LEU A 8 14.20 7.94 -7.79
CA LEU A 8 15.32 8.78 -7.38
C LEU A 8 15.54 8.68 -5.86
N PRO A 9 16.80 8.60 -5.39
CA PRO A 9 17.11 8.34 -3.99
C PRO A 9 16.71 9.50 -3.05
N ASP A 10 16.73 10.74 -3.53
CA ASP A 10 16.28 11.94 -2.81
C ASP A 10 14.75 12.03 -2.70
N GLU A 11 14.01 11.31 -3.54
CA GLU A 11 12.56 11.21 -3.53
C GLU A 11 12.07 9.81 -3.09
N MET A 12 12.87 9.04 -2.35
CA MET A 12 12.62 7.62 -2.05
C MET A 12 11.19 7.27 -1.57
N GLY A 13 10.48 8.23 -0.94
CA GLY A 13 9.12 8.05 -0.45
C GLY A 13 8.07 7.82 -1.54
N ILE A 14 8.36 8.13 -2.81
CA ILE A 14 7.39 7.97 -3.92
C ILE A 14 7.32 6.54 -4.48
N GLY A 15 8.09 5.60 -3.93
CA GLY A 15 8.13 4.20 -4.36
C GLY A 15 6.75 3.57 -4.61
N PRO A 16 5.77 3.67 -3.68
CA PRO A 16 4.42 3.13 -3.89
C PRO A 16 3.70 3.71 -5.12
N ALA A 17 3.91 5.01 -5.40
CA ALA A 17 3.31 5.67 -6.56
C ALA A 17 3.83 5.12 -7.91
N ALA A 18 5.01 4.50 -7.92
CA ALA A 18 5.57 3.85 -9.11
C ALA A 18 5.33 2.33 -9.10
N ALA A 19 5.43 1.67 -7.94
CA ALA A 19 5.34 0.22 -7.82
C ALA A 19 3.91 -0.31 -8.01
N ILE A 20 2.90 0.39 -7.46
CA ILE A 20 1.50 -0.05 -7.54
C ILE A 20 1.01 -0.09 -8.99
N PRO A 21 1.17 0.95 -9.83
CA PRO A 21 0.80 0.89 -11.25
C PRO A 21 1.50 -0.24 -11.99
N ALA A 22 2.80 -0.43 -11.76
CA ALA A 22 3.57 -1.46 -12.42
C ALA A 22 3.12 -2.89 -12.04
N LEU A 23 2.69 -3.10 -10.79
CA LEU A 23 2.06 -4.37 -10.37
C LEU A 23 0.67 -4.57 -10.99
N LEU A 24 -0.12 -3.50 -11.07
CA LEU A 24 -1.47 -3.54 -11.64
C LEU A 24 -1.44 -3.86 -13.14
N GLU A 25 -0.46 -3.31 -13.88
CA GLU A 25 -0.22 -3.66 -15.28
C GLU A 25 0.10 -5.14 -15.46
N ASP A 26 1.04 -5.69 -14.68
CA ASP A 26 1.43 -7.10 -14.73
C ASP A 26 0.25 -8.04 -14.40
N THR A 27 -0.62 -7.62 -13.48
CA THR A 27 -1.78 -8.41 -13.01
C THR A 27 -3.06 -8.14 -13.81
N LYS A 28 -3.04 -7.19 -14.75
CA LYS A 28 -4.19 -6.75 -15.54
C LYS A 28 -5.38 -6.30 -14.67
N LEU A 29 -5.09 -5.67 -13.55
CA LEU A 29 -6.07 -5.10 -12.62
C LEU A 29 -6.04 -3.58 -12.69
N ALA A 30 -7.16 -2.94 -12.34
CA ALA A 30 -7.25 -1.49 -12.16
C ALA A 30 -7.25 -1.11 -10.67
N ILE A 31 -6.99 0.17 -10.38
CA ILE A 31 -7.09 0.73 -9.02
C ILE A 31 -8.48 0.45 -8.40
N GLY A 32 -9.54 0.45 -9.22
CA GLY A 32 -10.91 0.17 -8.78
C GLY A 32 -11.11 -1.24 -8.24
N ASP A 33 -10.35 -2.22 -8.75
CA ASP A 33 -10.51 -3.65 -8.47
C ASP A 33 -9.90 -4.08 -7.12
N ILE A 34 -9.12 -3.20 -6.51
CA ILE A 34 -8.46 -3.46 -5.23
C ILE A 34 -9.38 -3.01 -4.09
N ASP A 35 -9.59 -3.89 -3.13
CA ASP A 35 -10.49 -3.66 -2.01
C ASP A 35 -9.84 -2.88 -0.87
N ILE A 36 -8.56 -3.18 -0.59
CA ILE A 36 -7.79 -2.61 0.53
C ILE A 36 -6.34 -2.36 0.10
N TYR A 37 -5.81 -1.21 0.49
CA TYR A 37 -4.43 -0.82 0.34
C TYR A 37 -3.79 -0.66 1.71
N GLU A 38 -2.80 -1.48 2.03
CA GLU A 38 -1.88 -1.28 3.13
C GLU A 38 -0.65 -0.55 2.60
N ILE A 39 -0.65 0.79 2.67
CA ILE A 39 0.48 1.64 2.25
C ILE A 39 1.23 2.08 3.51
N ASN A 40 2.52 1.77 3.60
CA ASN A 40 3.30 2.05 4.78
C ASN A 40 3.38 3.55 5.06
N GLU A 41 3.06 3.96 6.27
CA GLU A 41 3.04 5.36 6.69
C GLU A 41 4.36 5.74 7.37
N ALA A 42 5.49 5.53 6.70
CA ALA A 42 6.80 5.94 7.26
C ALA A 42 6.82 7.45 7.57
N PHE A 43 6.17 8.24 6.72
CA PHE A 43 5.92 9.67 6.92
C PHE A 43 4.57 10.02 6.28
N ALA A 44 3.81 10.94 6.89
CA ALA A 44 2.51 11.35 6.36
C ALA A 44 2.60 12.00 4.97
N SER A 45 3.67 12.75 4.70
CA SER A 45 3.89 13.45 3.42
C SER A 45 3.97 12.47 2.25
N GLN A 46 4.80 11.43 2.34
CA GLN A 46 4.91 10.44 1.28
C GLN A 46 3.62 9.63 1.12
N ALA A 47 2.99 9.23 2.23
CA ALA A 47 1.84 8.34 2.17
C ALA A 47 0.66 9.05 1.49
N THR A 48 0.41 10.30 1.91
CA THR A 48 -0.62 11.14 1.30
C THR A 48 -0.31 11.50 -0.16
N TYR A 49 0.97 11.73 -0.51
CA TYR A 49 1.38 11.95 -1.90
C TYR A 49 1.05 10.72 -2.77
N CYS A 50 1.46 9.53 -2.37
CA CYS A 50 1.24 8.30 -3.13
C CYS A 50 -0.26 8.03 -3.35
N VAL A 51 -1.07 8.16 -2.30
CA VAL A 51 -2.52 7.98 -2.38
C VAL A 51 -3.17 8.99 -3.35
N LYS A 52 -2.83 10.28 -3.23
CA LYS A 52 -3.34 11.33 -4.11
C LYS A 52 -2.91 11.13 -5.56
N LYS A 53 -1.64 10.79 -5.78
CA LYS A 53 -1.07 10.59 -7.13
C LYS A 53 -1.72 9.42 -7.86
N LEU A 54 -2.06 8.36 -7.13
CA LEU A 54 -2.71 7.17 -7.67
C LEU A 54 -4.24 7.27 -7.74
N GLY A 55 -4.83 8.31 -7.17
CA GLY A 55 -6.29 8.47 -7.12
C GLY A 55 -7.00 7.39 -6.28
N ILE A 56 -6.32 6.84 -5.27
CA ILE A 56 -6.88 5.77 -4.43
C ILE A 56 -7.93 6.39 -3.48
N PRO A 57 -9.15 5.84 -3.38
CA PRO A 57 -10.12 6.28 -2.39
C PRO A 57 -9.59 6.09 -0.96
N MET A 58 -9.55 7.16 -0.17
CA MET A 58 -9.05 7.11 1.21
C MET A 58 -9.74 6.05 2.08
N SER A 59 -11.01 5.73 1.81
CA SER A 59 -11.76 4.69 2.52
C SER A 59 -11.22 3.27 2.33
N LYS A 60 -10.33 3.06 1.35
CA LYS A 60 -9.67 1.77 1.09
C LYS A 60 -8.23 1.72 1.64
N VAL A 61 -7.68 2.83 2.13
CA VAL A 61 -6.28 2.92 2.58
C VAL A 61 -6.20 2.72 4.09
N ASN A 62 -5.36 1.78 4.54
CA ASN A 62 -5.05 1.52 5.95
C ASN A 62 -6.28 1.56 6.87
N PRO A 63 -7.35 0.75 6.62
CA PRO A 63 -8.62 0.85 7.35
C PRO A 63 -8.50 0.56 8.85
N LEU A 64 -7.39 -0.05 9.29
CA LEU A 64 -7.09 -0.36 10.69
C LEU A 64 -5.96 0.52 11.27
N GLY A 65 -5.59 1.60 10.57
CA GLY A 65 -4.44 2.45 10.89
C GLY A 65 -3.11 1.88 10.38
N GLY A 66 -2.12 2.76 10.23
CA GLY A 66 -0.80 2.40 9.69
C GLY A 66 0.35 2.68 10.66
N ALA A 67 1.56 2.78 10.11
CA ALA A 67 2.80 2.83 10.88
C ALA A 67 2.96 4.09 11.75
N ILE A 68 2.22 5.17 11.47
CA ILE A 68 2.21 6.35 12.35
C ILE A 68 1.64 5.99 13.72
N ALA A 69 0.61 5.15 13.76
CA ALA A 69 -0.04 4.72 15.01
C ALA A 69 0.57 3.42 15.56
N LEU A 70 0.84 2.45 14.68
CA LEU A 70 1.27 1.09 15.04
C LEU A 70 2.79 0.94 15.18
N GLY A 71 3.56 1.95 14.77
CA GLY A 71 5.01 1.91 14.71
C GLY A 71 5.56 1.31 13.41
N HIS A 72 6.84 1.62 13.14
CA HIS A 72 7.55 1.19 11.94
C HIS A 72 8.82 0.39 12.29
N PRO A 73 8.71 -0.90 12.64
CA PRO A 73 9.86 -1.76 12.90
C PRO A 73 10.50 -2.21 11.57
N LEU A 74 11.09 -1.26 10.83
CA LEU A 74 11.79 -1.41 9.53
C LEU A 74 11.54 -2.75 8.81
N GLY A 75 12.39 -3.76 9.04
CA GLY A 75 12.34 -5.07 8.37
C GLY A 75 11.10 -5.94 8.65
N MET A 76 10.40 -5.74 9.76
CA MET A 76 9.15 -6.47 10.09
C MET A 76 7.92 -5.86 9.39
N THR A 77 7.98 -4.58 9.01
CA THR A 77 6.82 -3.80 8.53
C THR A 77 6.05 -4.50 7.42
N GLY A 78 6.74 -5.00 6.39
CA GLY A 78 6.08 -5.69 5.27
C GLY A 78 5.33 -6.95 5.69
N ALA A 79 5.94 -7.80 6.53
CA ALA A 79 5.28 -9.00 7.05
C ALA A 79 4.06 -8.66 7.91
N ARG A 80 4.17 -7.61 8.73
CA ARG A 80 3.07 -7.11 9.56
C ARG A 80 1.92 -6.54 8.70
N GLN A 81 2.21 -5.79 7.63
CA GLN A 81 1.19 -5.31 6.67
C GLN A 81 0.45 -6.48 6.00
N VAL A 82 1.18 -7.50 5.54
CA VAL A 82 0.57 -8.70 4.94
C VAL A 82 -0.36 -9.40 5.94
N ALA A 83 0.08 -9.55 7.20
CA ALA A 83 -0.75 -10.14 8.25
C ALA A 83 -2.02 -9.31 8.48
N THR A 84 -1.92 -7.99 8.65
CA THR A 84 -3.06 -7.09 8.82
C THR A 84 -4.03 -7.20 7.63
N LEU A 85 -3.52 -7.10 6.40
CA LEU A 85 -4.31 -7.13 5.18
C LEU A 85 -5.12 -8.42 5.05
N LEU A 86 -4.47 -9.58 5.20
CA LEU A 86 -5.13 -10.88 5.00
C LEU A 86 -6.24 -11.12 6.03
N HIS A 87 -6.03 -10.72 7.28
CA HIS A 87 -7.05 -10.83 8.32
C HIS A 87 -8.22 -9.88 8.05
N GLU A 88 -7.94 -8.67 7.60
CA GLU A 88 -8.97 -7.68 7.29
C GLU A 88 -9.82 -8.07 6.06
N LEU A 89 -9.18 -8.57 5.00
CA LEU A 89 -9.89 -9.11 3.83
C LEU A 89 -10.83 -10.26 4.25
N ARG A 90 -10.33 -11.19 5.07
CA ARG A 90 -11.16 -12.29 5.61
C ARG A 90 -12.31 -11.78 6.46
N ARG A 91 -12.06 -10.84 7.38
CA ARG A 91 -13.07 -10.26 8.29
C ARG A 91 -14.18 -9.55 7.52
N THR A 92 -13.83 -8.86 6.44
CA THR A 92 -14.76 -8.07 5.62
C THR A 92 -15.30 -8.80 4.39
N LYS A 93 -14.93 -10.08 4.20
CA LYS A 93 -15.28 -10.91 3.03
C LYS A 93 -14.87 -10.27 1.69
N LYS A 94 -13.84 -9.43 1.71
CA LYS A 94 -13.22 -8.83 0.53
C LYS A 94 -12.16 -9.78 -0.03
N LYS A 95 -11.68 -9.52 -1.26
CA LYS A 95 -10.88 -10.51 -2.00
C LYS A 95 -9.50 -10.00 -2.39
N THR A 96 -9.37 -8.72 -2.71
CA THR A 96 -8.16 -8.21 -3.36
C THR A 96 -7.50 -7.12 -2.53
N GLY A 97 -6.21 -7.25 -2.24
CA GLY A 97 -5.49 -6.22 -1.51
C GLY A 97 -4.05 -6.05 -1.98
N ILE A 98 -3.49 -4.88 -1.71
CA ILE A 98 -2.10 -4.55 -2.01
C ILE A 98 -1.40 -4.11 -0.74
N VAL A 99 -0.17 -4.59 -0.54
CA VAL A 99 0.79 -4.08 0.44
C VAL A 99 1.87 -3.32 -0.31
N SER A 100 2.18 -2.11 0.14
CA SER A 100 3.26 -1.27 -0.41
C SER A 100 3.89 -0.36 0.62
#